data_AF-A0AAD8B1F7-F1
#
_entry.id   AF-A0AAD8B1F7-F1
#
_cell.length_a   1.000
_cell.length_b   1.000
_cell.length_c   1.000
_cell.angle_alpha   90.00
_cell.angle_beta   90.00
_cell.angle_gamma   90.00
#
_symmetry.space_group_name_H-M   'P 1'
#
loop_
_entity.id
_entity.type
_entity.pdbx_description
1 polymer ?
#
loop_
_entity_poly.entity_id
_entity_poly.type
_entity_poly.pdbx_seq_one_letter_code
_entity_poly.pdbx_strand_id
1 'polypeptide(L)'
;MQIISLEPSKSCDVRDFCQYKCQCSKKCQDDFQCSENDKCKRGWFGYRCQYQDLAVPGATVFTEPSGRRTDWMTDQDDNTCNNEEDLNSVTWRWEPSKAIPFTRTRLTVSKPQSL
;
A
#
# COMPACT_ATOMS: atom_id res chain seq x y z
N MET A 1 -18.55 7.67 -25.21
CA MET A 1 -17.67 8.44 -24.32
C MET A 1 -18.37 8.54 -22.98
N GLN A 2 -17.99 7.71 -22.00
CA GLN A 2 -18.70 7.60 -20.73
C GLN A 2 -17.75 8.05 -19.62
N ILE A 3 -18.05 9.21 -19.04
CA ILE A 3 -17.34 9.76 -17.89
C ILE A 3 -17.88 9.01 -16.67
N ILE A 4 -17.08 8.12 -16.08
CA ILE A 4 -17.41 7.48 -14.81
C ILE A 4 -16.88 8.40 -13.71
N SER A 5 -17.81 9.16 -13.11
CA SER A 5 -17.59 9.92 -11.89
C SER A 5 -17.39 8.95 -10.72
N LEU A 6 -16.25 9.02 -10.04
CA LEU A 6 -16.01 8.34 -8.78
C LEU A 6 -16.80 9.08 -7.68
N GLU A 7 -17.87 8.49 -7.17
CA GLU A 7 -18.56 9.05 -6.01
C GLU A 7 -17.74 8.83 -4.72
N PRO A 8 -17.59 9.88 -3.88
CA PRO A 8 -16.93 9.78 -2.59
C PRO A 8 -17.85 9.17 -1.54
N SER A 9 -17.29 8.30 -0.69
CA SER A 9 -17.77 7.96 0.66
C SER A 9 -19.25 7.57 0.79
N LYS A 10 -19.56 6.27 0.66
CA LYS A 10 -20.64 5.69 1.46
C LYS A 10 -20.15 5.62 2.91
N SER A 11 -20.67 6.51 3.75
CA SER A 11 -20.59 6.41 5.21
C SER A 11 -21.06 5.01 5.65
N CYS A 12 -20.20 4.23 6.33
CA CYS A 12 -20.66 3.00 6.99
C CYS A 12 -21.53 3.37 8.19
N ASP A 13 -22.70 2.77 8.32
CA ASP A 13 -23.51 2.84 9.55
C ASP A 13 -22.89 1.94 10.63
N VAL A 14 -23.08 2.23 11.92
CA VAL A 14 -22.50 1.48 13.06
C VAL A 14 -22.96 0.02 13.09
N ARG A 15 -24.06 -0.29 12.41
CA ARG A 15 -24.62 -1.65 12.25
C ARG A 15 -24.04 -2.39 11.05
N ASP A 16 -23.50 -1.66 10.08
CA ASP A 16 -22.73 -2.22 9.00
C ASP A 16 -21.30 -2.32 9.53
N PHE A 17 -20.90 -3.50 10.02
CA PHE A 17 -19.47 -3.82 10.07
C PHE A 17 -18.94 -3.47 8.69
N CYS A 18 -18.14 -2.39 8.54
CA CYS A 18 -17.67 -1.93 7.24
C CYS A 18 -17.09 -3.13 6.50
N GLN A 19 -17.89 -3.74 5.63
CA GLN A 19 -17.47 -4.94 4.95
C GLN A 19 -16.41 -4.46 3.98
N TYR A 20 -15.17 -4.84 4.23
CA TYR A 20 -14.06 -4.49 3.37
C TYR A 20 -14.46 -4.89 1.95
N LYS A 21 -14.49 -3.91 1.03
CA LYS A 21 -14.72 -4.22 -0.38
C LYS A 21 -13.66 -5.23 -0.80
N CYS A 22 -14.05 -6.23 -1.58
CA CYS A 22 -13.11 -7.25 -2.06
C CYS A 22 -11.97 -6.60 -2.88
N GLN A 23 -10.74 -6.69 -2.39
CA GLN A 23 -9.54 -6.19 -3.07
C GLN A 23 -8.59 -7.30 -3.49
N CYS A 24 -9.10 -8.51 -3.74
CA CYS A 24 -8.35 -9.58 -4.38
C CYS A 24 -8.28 -9.39 -5.89
N SER A 25 -7.20 -9.83 -6.53
CA SER A 25 -6.98 -9.64 -7.96
C SER A 25 -7.97 -10.43 -8.81
N LYS A 26 -8.41 -11.59 -8.34
CA LYS A 26 -9.42 -12.43 -9.00
C LYS A 26 -10.73 -12.45 -8.24
N LYS A 27 -10.76 -13.08 -7.05
CA LYS A 27 -12.00 -13.35 -6.32
C LYS A 27 -11.74 -13.46 -4.81
N CYS A 28 -12.67 -12.92 -4.02
CA CYS A 28 -12.72 -13.17 -2.59
C CYS A 28 -13.55 -14.40 -2.25
N GLN A 29 -13.11 -15.11 -1.22
CA GLN A 29 -13.88 -16.11 -0.50
C GLN A 29 -14.96 -15.44 0.36
N ASP A 30 -15.86 -16.24 0.93
CA ASP A 30 -17.00 -15.74 1.72
C ASP A 30 -16.56 -15.02 3.01
N ASP A 31 -15.33 -15.25 3.46
CA ASP A 31 -14.70 -14.58 4.60
C ASP A 31 -13.86 -13.35 4.21
N PHE A 32 -13.99 -12.90 2.96
CA PHE A 32 -13.27 -11.77 2.35
C PHE A 32 -11.76 -11.98 2.18
N GLN A 33 -11.27 -13.21 2.31
CA GLN A 33 -9.88 -13.55 1.97
C GLN A 33 -9.73 -13.80 0.48
N CYS A 34 -8.50 -13.65 -0.03
CA CYS A 34 -8.19 -14.12 -1.38
C CYS A 34 -8.12 -15.64 -1.40
N SER A 35 -8.43 -16.27 -2.53
CA SER A 35 -8.22 -17.71 -2.70
C SER A 35 -6.74 -18.09 -2.54
N GLU A 36 -6.43 -19.35 -2.27
CA GLU A 36 -5.10 -19.87 -1.88
C GLU A 36 -3.94 -19.55 -2.85
N ASN A 37 -4.23 -19.09 -4.08
CA ASN A 37 -3.24 -18.65 -5.07
C ASN A 37 -3.57 -17.27 -5.68
N ASP A 38 -4.40 -16.49 -5.01
CA ASP A 38 -4.75 -15.13 -5.40
C ASP A 38 -4.11 -14.12 -4.44
N LYS A 39 -3.88 -12.92 -4.95
CA LYS A 39 -3.17 -11.86 -4.23
C LYS A 39 -4.03 -10.61 -4.16
N CYS A 40 -3.71 -9.72 -3.24
CA CYS A 40 -4.30 -8.40 -3.24
C CYS A 40 -4.06 -7.68 -4.57
N LYS A 41 -5.03 -6.88 -4.99
CA LYS A 41 -4.85 -5.92 -6.09
C LYS A 41 -3.70 -4.99 -5.74
N ARG A 42 -3.07 -4.47 -6.79
CA ARG A 42 -2.03 -3.43 -6.67
C ARG A 42 -2.50 -2.29 -5.76
N GLY A 43 -1.66 -1.89 -4.80
CA GLY A 43 -1.96 -0.84 -3.82
C GLY A 43 -2.83 -1.26 -2.63
N TRP A 44 -3.06 -2.56 -2.43
CA TRP A 44 -3.77 -3.12 -1.28
C TRP A 44 -2.97 -4.23 -0.61
N PHE A 45 -3.05 -4.31 0.71
CA PHE A 45 -2.33 -5.30 1.51
C PHE A 45 -3.08 -5.69 2.78
N GLY A 46 -2.53 -6.68 3.49
CA GLY A 46 -3.11 -7.26 4.70
C GLY A 46 -3.81 -8.58 4.44
N TYR A 47 -4.16 -9.28 5.51
CA TYR A 47 -4.74 -10.63 5.46
C TYR A 47 -6.02 -10.74 4.61
N ARG A 48 -6.80 -9.66 4.54
CA ARG A 48 -8.03 -9.54 3.73
C ARG A 48 -7.94 -8.44 2.68
N CYS A 49 -6.72 -8.01 2.33
CA CYS A 49 -6.48 -6.85 1.46
C CYS A 49 -7.22 -5.59 1.95
N GLN A 50 -7.30 -5.43 3.27
CA GLN A 50 -8.12 -4.41 3.92
C GLN A 50 -7.42 -3.05 4.04
N TYR A 51 -6.10 -3.02 3.87
CA TYR A 51 -5.31 -1.81 3.99
C TYR A 51 -4.92 -1.33 2.60
N GLN A 52 -5.16 -0.05 2.33
CA GLN A 52 -4.68 0.61 1.13
C GLN A 52 -3.26 1.12 1.38
N ASP A 53 -2.37 0.96 0.41
CA ASP A 53 -1.06 1.58 0.44
C ASP A 53 -1.22 3.09 0.29
N LEU A 54 -1.11 3.80 1.42
CA LEU A 54 -1.17 5.27 1.49
C LEU A 54 0.22 5.90 1.41
N ALA A 55 1.28 5.09 1.45
CA ALA A 55 2.54 5.48 0.86
C ALA A 55 2.23 5.58 -0.65
N VAL A 56 2.03 6.73 -1.27
CA VAL A 56 2.89 7.90 -1.30
C VAL A 56 2.21 9.26 -1.63
N PRO A 57 0.88 9.46 -1.70
CA PRO A 57 0.36 10.82 -1.88
C PRO A 57 0.75 11.77 -0.72
N GLY A 58 1.73 12.65 -0.96
CA GLY A 58 2.13 13.72 -0.02
C GLY A 58 3.23 13.38 0.99
N ALA A 59 3.97 12.28 0.81
CA ALA A 59 5.19 12.02 1.56
C ALA A 59 6.41 12.57 0.80
N THR A 60 7.34 13.21 1.51
CA THR A 60 8.68 13.55 1.01
C THR A 60 9.66 12.44 1.38
N VAL A 61 10.48 12.00 0.42
CA VAL A 61 11.45 10.92 0.62
C VAL A 61 12.89 11.46 0.59
N PHE A 62 13.70 11.03 1.54
CA PHE A 62 15.14 11.31 1.64
C PHE A 62 15.92 10.00 1.61
N THR A 63 17.09 10.00 0.95
CA THR A 63 17.99 8.86 0.88
C THR A 63 19.38 9.21 1.40
N GLU A 64 20.10 8.21 1.88
CA GLU A 64 21.52 8.29 2.15
C GLU A 64 22.27 7.19 1.39
N PRO A 65 23.23 7.54 0.51
CA PRO A 65 23.60 8.89 0.09
C PRO A 65 22.46 9.62 -0.64
N SER A 66 22.52 10.95 -0.71
CA SER A 66 21.47 11.77 -1.33
C SER A 66 21.42 11.62 -2.86
N GLY A 67 20.28 11.92 -3.46
CA GLY A 67 20.09 11.91 -4.91
C GLY A 67 19.81 10.54 -5.53
N ARG A 68 19.50 9.51 -4.72
CA ARG A 68 19.11 8.20 -5.25
C ARG A 68 17.69 8.19 -5.75
N ARG A 69 17.42 7.29 -6.70
CA ARG A 69 16.08 7.12 -7.25
C ARG A 69 15.18 6.52 -6.16
N THR A 70 14.01 7.11 -5.97
CA THR A 70 13.03 6.66 -4.95
C THR A 70 11.68 6.30 -5.54
N ASP A 71 11.51 6.39 -6.86
CA ASP A 71 10.22 6.14 -7.55
C ASP A 71 9.62 4.76 -7.21
N TRP A 72 10.49 3.76 -7.00
CA TRP A 72 10.15 2.39 -6.61
C TRP A 72 9.43 2.28 -5.26
N MET A 73 9.48 3.31 -4.43
CA MET A 73 8.75 3.35 -3.15
C MET A 73 7.28 3.74 -3.33
N THR A 74 6.94 4.26 -4.50
CA THR A 74 5.76 5.10 -4.73
C THR A 74 4.93 4.65 -5.92
N ASP A 75 5.52 3.84 -6.79
CA ASP A 75 4.91 3.37 -8.02
C ASP A 75 3.82 2.31 -7.80
N GLN A 76 3.63 1.85 -6.56
CA GLN A 76 2.69 0.81 -6.17
C GLN A 76 3.00 -0.56 -6.82
N ASP A 77 4.22 -0.81 -7.30
CA ASP A 77 4.61 -2.11 -7.86
C ASP A 77 5.47 -2.91 -6.87
N ASP A 78 4.94 -4.01 -6.35
CA ASP A 78 5.73 -4.91 -5.50
C ASP A 78 6.89 -5.62 -6.26
N ASN A 79 6.97 -5.46 -7.59
CA ASN A 79 8.06 -6.03 -8.41
C ASN A 79 9.17 -5.02 -8.72
N THR A 80 8.99 -3.73 -8.40
CA THR A 80 10.03 -2.71 -8.53
C THR A 80 10.66 -2.49 -7.14
N CYS A 81 11.93 -2.88 -7.01
CA CYS A 81 12.67 -2.74 -5.76
C CYS A 81 13.91 -1.86 -5.97
N ASN A 82 14.39 -1.26 -4.87
CA ASN A 82 15.77 -0.81 -4.84
C ASN A 82 16.72 -2.01 -4.98
N ASN A 83 17.68 -1.90 -5.89
CA ASN A 83 18.79 -2.86 -6.01
C ASN A 83 20.15 -2.16 -5.85
N GLU A 84 20.17 -0.88 -5.46
CA GLU A 84 21.41 -0.15 -5.19
C GLU A 84 22.03 -0.67 -3.90
N GLU A 85 23.24 -1.23 -4.00
CA GLU A 85 23.97 -1.83 -2.86
C GLU A 85 24.48 -0.79 -1.86
N ASP A 86 24.60 0.47 -2.28
CA ASP A 86 25.13 1.58 -1.47
C ASP A 86 24.04 2.47 -0.86
N LEU A 87 22.76 2.08 -0.99
CA LEU A 87 21.65 2.73 -0.28
C LEU A 87 21.66 2.33 1.20
N ASN A 88 22.11 3.24 2.06
CA ASN A 88 22.24 3.00 3.50
C ASN A 88 20.93 3.25 4.25
N SER A 89 20.23 4.34 3.91
CA SER A 89 19.01 4.72 4.61
C SER A 89 17.98 5.37 3.69
N VAL A 90 16.71 5.19 4.06
CA VAL A 90 15.54 5.77 3.41
C VAL A 90 14.63 6.35 4.49
N THR A 91 14.27 7.62 4.36
CA THR A 91 13.38 8.31 5.29
C THR A 91 12.20 8.91 4.56
N TRP A 92 10.99 8.55 4.99
CA TRP A 92 9.72 9.12 4.54
C TRP A 92 9.19 10.10 5.59
N ARG A 93 8.76 11.29 5.15
CA ARG A 93 8.17 12.32 6.00
C ARG A 93 6.87 12.84 5.38
N TRP A 94 5.78 12.77 6.12
CA TRP A 94 4.52 13.42 5.76
C TRP A 94 4.40 14.77 6.45
N GLU A 95 3.71 15.71 5.80
CA GLU A 95 3.35 16.98 6.43
C GLU A 95 2.49 16.73 7.67
N PRO A 96 2.70 17.45 8.79
CA PRO A 96 1.92 17.28 10.03
C PRO A 96 0.41 17.44 9.82
N SER A 97 0.00 18.32 8.89
CA SER A 97 -1.40 18.54 8.51
C SER A 97 -2.02 17.38 7.71
N LYS A 98 -1.18 16.48 7.18
CA LYS A 98 -1.55 15.24 6.49
C LYS A 98 -1.17 14.02 7.30
N ALA A 99 -0.97 14.15 8.62
CA ALA A 99 -0.67 13.03 9.49
C ALA A 99 -1.79 11.98 9.40
N ILE A 100 -1.56 10.95 8.59
CA ILE A 100 -2.43 9.79 8.52
C ILE A 100 -2.08 8.95 9.74
N PRO A 101 -3.03 8.61 10.63
CA PRO A 101 -2.75 7.70 11.72
C PRO A 101 -2.35 6.34 11.12
N PHE A 102 -1.05 6.06 11.11
CA PHE A 102 -0.52 4.78 10.66
C PHE A 102 -0.94 3.72 11.66
N THR A 103 -1.87 2.85 11.25
CA THR A 103 -2.18 1.66 12.04
C THR A 103 -1.29 0.49 11.64
N ARG A 104 -0.83 0.43 10.38
CA ARG A 104 0.06 -0.61 9.85
C ARG A 104 1.02 -0.08 8.80
N THR A 105 2.22 -0.66 8.75
CA THR A 105 3.25 -0.44 7.74
C THR A 105 3.64 -1.78 7.13
N ARG A 106 3.80 -1.83 5.81
CA ARG A 106 4.34 -3.00 5.10
C ARG A 106 5.67 -2.62 4.46
N LEU A 107 6.65 -3.50 4.59
CA LEU A 107 7.92 -3.45 3.88
C LEU A 107 8.12 -4.79 3.19
N THR A 108 8.36 -4.78 1.88
CA THR A 108 8.68 -5.98 1.10
C THR A 108 10.19 -5.99 0.88
N VAL A 109 10.86 -7.08 1.29
CA VAL A 109 12.32 -7.25 1.12
C VAL A 109 12.57 -8.51 0.31
N SER A 110 13.31 -8.38 -0.79
CA SER A 110 13.82 -9.51 -1.56
C SER A 110 15.03 -10.12 -0.85
N LYS A 111 14.92 -11.40 -0.45
CA LYS A 111 15.94 -12.16 0.30
C LYS A 111 16.18 -11.60 1.71
N PRO A 112 15.21 -11.69 2.63
CA PRO A 112 15.51 -11.42 4.03
C PRO A 112 16.64 -12.38 4.44
N GLN A 113 17.80 -11.83 4.84
CA GLN A 113 18.73 -12.62 5.64
C GLN A 113 17.93 -13.05 6.87
N SER A 114 17.90 -14.35 7.14
CA SER A 114 17.19 -14.94 8.27
C SER A 114 17.45 -14.11 9.52
N LEU A 115 16.39 -13.47 10.03
CA LEU A 115 16.38 -12.78 11.31
C LEU A 115 16.64 -13.76 12.45
#